data_AF-W7WKM2-F1
#
_entry.id   AF-W7WKM2-F1
#
_cell.length_a   1.000
_cell.length_b   1.000
_cell.length_c   1.000
_cell.angle_alpha   90.00
_cell.angle_beta   90.00
_cell.angle_gamma   90.00
#
_symmetry.space_group_name_H-M   'P 1'
#
loop_
_entity.id
_entity.type
_entity.pdbx_description
1 polymer ?
#
loop_
_entity_poly.entity_id
_entity_poly.type
_entity_poly.pdbx_seq_one_letter_code
_entity_poly.pdbx_strand_id
1 'polypeptide(L)'
;MSVKAIRPDYHGDMKDSVDKFHGQQLLAIGWDQHLMYATPLCVPVPPQMPFGALVGQVLPALFGQHPQFAQIDWARVQWLRAGQPFEPDADASLADNGLAHKSVLRFRTPELAGLYGVGF
;
A
#
# COMPACT_ATOMS: atom_id res chain seq x y z
N MET A 1 -20.14 -12.64 15.20
CA MET A 1 -21.40 -13.31 14.80
C MET A 1 -21.19 -13.90 13.41
N SER A 2 -21.45 -15.19 13.22
CA SER A 2 -21.35 -15.86 11.91
C SER A 2 -22.63 -15.66 11.09
N VAL A 3 -22.53 -15.90 9.77
CA VAL A 3 -23.69 -15.84 8.86
C VAL A 3 -24.70 -16.93 9.24
N LYS A 4 -25.99 -16.57 9.31
CA LYS A 4 -27.09 -17.53 9.41
C LYS A 4 -27.67 -17.77 8.02
N ALA A 5 -27.80 -19.02 7.62
CA ALA A 5 -28.32 -19.39 6.30
C ALA A 5 -29.38 -20.48 6.41
N ILE A 6 -30.30 -20.52 5.44
CA ILE A 6 -31.31 -21.58 5.30
C ILE A 6 -30.71 -22.91 4.84
N ARG A 7 -29.50 -22.89 4.27
CA ARG A 7 -28.75 -24.08 3.87
C ARG A 7 -27.76 -24.44 4.97
N PRO A 8 -27.64 -25.72 5.36
CA PRO A 8 -26.57 -26.16 6.26
C PRO A 8 -25.20 -25.87 5.63
N ASP A 9 -24.19 -25.67 6.47
CA ASP A 9 -22.78 -25.49 6.09
C ASP A 9 -22.51 -24.38 5.07
N TYR A 10 -23.24 -23.26 5.20
CA TYR A 10 -23.04 -22.10 4.33
C TYR A 10 -21.63 -21.53 4.47
N HIS A 11 -20.84 -21.69 3.41
CA HIS A 11 -19.51 -21.12 3.25
C HIS A 11 -19.36 -20.58 1.83
N GLY A 12 -18.36 -19.72 1.62
CA GLY A 12 -17.95 -19.24 0.31
C GLY A 12 -16.44 -19.27 0.18
N ASP A 13 -15.96 -19.55 -1.03
CA ASP A 13 -14.53 -19.49 -1.32
C ASP A 13 -14.05 -18.05 -1.40
N MET A 14 -12.84 -17.79 -0.91
CA MET A 14 -12.18 -16.50 -1.07
C MET A 14 -11.92 -16.24 -2.56
N LYS A 15 -12.65 -15.26 -3.13
CA LYS A 15 -12.60 -14.95 -4.57
C LYS A 15 -11.35 -14.17 -4.98
N ASP A 16 -10.65 -13.61 -4.02
CA ASP A 16 -9.42 -12.83 -4.17
C ASP A 16 -8.27 -13.46 -3.38
N SER A 17 -8.12 -14.77 -3.46
CA SER A 17 -6.94 -15.46 -2.93
C SER A 17 -5.72 -15.24 -3.81
N VAL A 18 -4.53 -15.20 -3.21
CA VAL A 18 -3.27 -14.82 -3.88
C VAL A 18 -2.93 -15.70 -5.09
N ASP A 19 -3.29 -16.98 -5.07
CA ASP A 19 -3.12 -17.92 -6.19
C ASP A 19 -3.80 -17.47 -7.49
N LYS A 20 -4.81 -16.60 -7.40
CA LYS A 20 -5.53 -16.04 -8.56
C LYS A 20 -4.83 -14.86 -9.22
N PHE A 21 -3.69 -14.40 -8.69
CA PHE A 21 -2.96 -13.23 -9.17
C PHE A 21 -1.66 -13.57 -9.92
N HIS A 22 -1.52 -14.82 -10.39
CA HIS A 22 -0.47 -15.24 -11.33
C HIS A 22 0.96 -14.89 -10.87
N GLY A 23 1.27 -15.14 -9.59
CA GLY A 23 2.57 -14.83 -8.99
C GLY A 23 2.70 -13.41 -8.43
N GLN A 24 1.70 -12.55 -8.66
CA GLN A 24 1.62 -11.22 -8.05
C GLN A 24 0.85 -11.26 -6.73
N GLN A 25 0.96 -10.17 -5.99
CA GLN A 25 0.12 -9.85 -4.84
C GLN A 25 -0.46 -8.44 -4.96
N LEU A 26 -1.59 -8.19 -4.31
CA LEU A 26 -2.17 -6.85 -4.23
C LEU A 26 -1.62 -6.12 -3.02
N LEU A 27 -1.21 -4.87 -3.19
CA LEU A 27 -0.99 -3.92 -2.10
C LEU A 27 -1.92 -2.73 -2.27
N ALA A 28 -2.50 -2.26 -1.16
CA ALA A 28 -3.20 -0.99 -1.10
C ALA A 28 -2.24 0.07 -0.53
N ILE A 29 -1.87 1.06 -1.34
CA ILE A 29 -0.85 2.05 -0.99
C ILE A 29 -1.49 3.43 -0.87
N GLY A 30 -1.35 4.07 0.29
CA GLY A 30 -1.85 5.42 0.54
C GLY A 30 -0.74 6.40 0.90
N TRP A 31 -0.88 7.64 0.42
CA TRP A 31 -0.07 8.77 0.86
C TRP A 31 -0.93 9.67 1.76
N ASP A 32 -0.61 9.69 3.05
CA ASP A 32 -1.36 10.48 4.02
C ASP A 32 -1.27 11.99 3.70
N GLN A 33 -2.38 12.72 3.84
CA GLN A 33 -2.50 14.17 3.59
C GLN A 33 -2.32 14.60 2.12
N HIS A 34 -2.61 13.71 1.17
CA HIS A 34 -2.48 13.95 -0.28
C HIS A 34 -3.71 13.41 -1.04
N LEU A 35 -4.86 14.06 -0.83
CA LEU A 35 -6.21 13.66 -1.27
C LEU A 35 -6.49 13.90 -2.75
N MET A 36 -5.55 14.46 -3.52
CA MET A 36 -5.54 14.39 -4.99
C MET A 36 -5.73 12.92 -5.44
N TYR A 37 -5.28 11.98 -4.62
CA TYR A 37 -5.63 10.56 -4.70
C TYR A 37 -6.73 10.23 -3.68
N ALA A 38 -7.96 10.10 -4.17
CA ALA A 38 -9.15 9.98 -3.32
C ALA A 38 -9.15 8.75 -2.39
N THR A 39 -8.39 7.71 -2.72
CA THR A 39 -8.30 6.46 -1.96
C THR A 39 -6.90 5.86 -2.09
N PRO A 40 -6.47 4.99 -1.16
CA PRO A 40 -5.30 4.15 -1.37
C PRO A 40 -5.39 3.40 -2.72
N LEU A 41 -4.32 3.45 -3.49
CA LEU A 41 -4.24 2.83 -4.81
C LEU A 41 -3.93 1.34 -4.65
N CYS A 42 -4.75 0.49 -5.28
CA CYS A 42 -4.56 -0.96 -5.24
C CYS A 42 -3.75 -1.39 -6.47
N VAL A 43 -2.58 -1.99 -6.25
CA VAL A 43 -1.66 -2.36 -7.33
C VAL A 43 -1.22 -3.82 -7.23
N PRO A 44 -1.08 -4.53 -8.37
CA PRO A 44 -0.44 -5.83 -8.43
C PRO A 44 1.09 -5.65 -8.48
N VAL A 45 1.81 -6.26 -7.53
CA VAL A 45 3.27 -6.25 -7.48
C VAL A 45 3.82 -7.66 -7.20
N PRO A 46 5.03 -8.01 -7.67
CA PRO A 46 5.65 -9.27 -7.30
C PRO A 46 6.01 -9.27 -5.80
N PRO A 47 5.74 -10.34 -5.04
CA PRO A 47 6.13 -10.41 -3.63
C PRO A 47 7.65 -10.35 -3.41
N GLN A 48 8.44 -10.77 -4.40
CA GLN A 48 9.91 -10.74 -4.37
C GLN A 48 10.52 -9.39 -4.75
N MET A 49 9.72 -8.40 -5.16
CA MET A 49 10.21 -7.04 -5.44
C MET A 49 10.91 -6.47 -4.19
N PRO A 50 12.11 -5.88 -4.31
CA PRO A 50 12.72 -5.17 -3.18
C PRO A 50 11.89 -3.95 -2.77
N PHE A 51 11.84 -3.64 -1.47
CA PHE A 51 11.08 -2.47 -1.00
C PHE A 51 11.61 -1.16 -1.62
N GLY A 52 12.91 -1.01 -1.77
CA GLY A 52 13.51 0.15 -2.45
C GLY A 52 13.07 0.28 -3.92
N ALA A 53 12.80 -0.84 -4.60
CA ALA A 53 12.27 -0.82 -5.96
C ALA A 53 10.79 -0.38 -5.99
N LEU A 54 9.97 -0.76 -4.99
CA LEU A 54 8.63 -0.21 -4.82
C LEU A 54 8.68 1.32 -4.73
N VAL A 55 9.56 1.84 -3.88
CA VAL A 55 9.76 3.28 -3.67
C VAL A 55 10.26 3.98 -4.93
N GLY A 56 11.27 3.44 -5.61
CA GLY A 56 11.92 4.09 -6.74
C GLY A 56 11.20 3.93 -8.09
N GLN A 57 10.34 2.91 -8.25
CA GLN A 57 9.75 2.58 -9.55
C GLN A 57 8.22 2.61 -9.54
N VAL A 58 7.59 2.15 -8.46
CA VAL A 58 6.12 2.06 -8.39
C VAL A 58 5.51 3.37 -7.87
N LEU A 59 6.01 3.91 -6.76
CA LEU A 59 5.44 5.13 -6.18
C LEU A 59 5.47 6.35 -7.12
N PRO A 60 6.52 6.58 -7.93
CA PRO A 60 6.52 7.69 -8.89
C PRO A 60 5.44 7.54 -9.96
N ALA A 61 5.16 6.31 -10.41
CA ALA A 61 4.10 6.05 -11.38
C ALA A 61 2.70 6.29 -10.78
N LEU A 62 2.54 6.03 -9.48
CA LEU A 62 1.27 6.21 -8.77
C LEU A 62 1.02 7.66 -8.34
N PHE A 63 2.03 8.31 -7.79
CA PHE A 63 1.90 9.57 -7.05
C PHE A 63 2.68 10.74 -7.68
N GLY A 64 3.42 10.52 -8.77
CA GLY A 64 4.31 11.52 -9.37
C GLY A 64 3.60 12.71 -10.02
N GLN A 65 2.28 12.66 -10.20
CA GLN A 65 1.50 13.81 -10.68
C GLN A 65 1.30 14.88 -9.60
N HIS A 66 1.41 14.51 -8.32
CA HIS A 66 1.26 15.46 -7.24
C HIS A 66 2.52 16.34 -7.10
N PRO A 67 2.41 17.68 -7.07
CA PRO A 67 3.57 18.59 -7.10
C PRO A 67 4.57 18.40 -5.95
N GLN A 68 4.12 17.90 -4.79
CA GLN A 68 4.98 17.64 -3.64
C GLN A 68 5.71 16.29 -3.72
N PHE A 69 5.39 15.41 -4.67
CA PHE A 69 6.03 14.08 -4.73
C PHE A 69 7.54 14.18 -5.00
N ALA A 70 7.93 15.11 -5.87
CA ALA A 70 9.33 15.40 -6.15
C ALA A 70 10.09 16.06 -4.98
N GLN A 71 9.38 16.49 -3.93
CA GLN A 71 9.93 17.17 -2.75
C GLN A 71 10.11 16.22 -1.56
N ILE A 72 9.70 14.95 -1.70
CA ILE A 72 9.74 13.97 -0.61
C ILE A 72 11.19 13.72 -0.18
N ASP A 73 11.45 13.92 1.11
CA ASP A 73 12.65 13.42 1.76
C ASP A 73 12.40 11.99 2.27
N TRP A 74 12.81 11.01 1.47
CA TRP A 74 12.59 9.59 1.76
C TRP A 74 13.21 9.13 3.09
N ALA A 75 14.24 9.81 3.60
CA ALA A 75 14.84 9.49 4.90
C ALA A 75 13.95 9.88 6.08
N ARG A 76 12.96 10.74 5.87
CA ARG A 76 12.03 11.24 6.89
C ARG A 76 10.62 10.66 6.78
N VAL A 77 10.37 9.88 5.74
CA VAL A 77 9.08 9.24 5.51
C VAL A 77 8.75 8.29 6.65
N GLN A 78 7.54 8.43 7.19
CA GLN A 78 7.00 7.55 8.20
C GLN A 78 6.11 6.51 7.53
N TRP A 79 6.47 5.23 7.67
CA TRP A 79 5.71 4.13 7.09
C TRP A 79 4.74 3.53 8.11
N LEU A 80 3.58 3.12 7.62
CA LEU A 80 2.61 2.36 8.38
C LEU A 80 2.19 1.11 7.61
N ARG A 81 2.20 -0.04 8.27
CA ARG A 81 1.63 -1.29 7.79
C ARG A 81 0.39 -1.62 8.60
N ALA A 82 -0.76 -1.73 7.94
CA ALA A 82 -2.06 -1.93 8.61
C ALA A 82 -2.31 -0.91 9.76
N GLY A 83 -1.85 0.33 9.58
CA GLY A 83 -2.01 1.41 10.55
C GLY A 83 -1.02 1.42 11.72
N GLN A 84 -0.10 0.46 11.80
CA GLN A 84 0.96 0.43 12.80
C GLN A 84 2.28 0.96 12.22
N PRO A 85 3.12 1.66 13.02
CA PRO A 85 4.47 2.04 12.60
C PRO A 85 5.24 0.84 12.05
N PHE A 86 5.94 1.09 10.95
CA PHE A 86 6.66 0.08 10.21
C PHE A 86 7.99 0.66 9.74
N GLU A 87 9.08 -0.09 9.87
CA GLU A 87 10.40 0.28 9.39
C GLU A 87 10.80 -0.72 8.30
N PRO A 88 10.66 -0.37 7.01
CA PRO A 88 11.01 -1.26 5.93
C PRO A 88 12.53 -1.39 5.76
N ASP A 89 12.99 -2.61 5.47
CA ASP A 89 14.30 -2.86 4.90
C ASP A 89 14.21 -2.68 3.37
N ALA A 90 14.98 -1.72 2.84
CA ALA A 90 14.96 -1.35 1.43
C ALA A 90 15.48 -2.45 0.50
N ASP A 91 16.42 -3.28 0.98
CA ASP A 91 17.05 -4.33 0.18
C ASP A 91 16.27 -5.64 0.24
N ALA A 92 15.53 -5.86 1.34
CA ALA A 92 14.65 -7.01 1.48
C ALA A 92 13.43 -6.95 0.57
N SER A 93 12.87 -8.12 0.24
CA SER A 93 11.67 -8.21 -0.57
C SER A 93 10.43 -7.68 0.16
N LEU A 94 9.36 -7.35 -0.58
CA LEU A 94 8.07 -6.99 0.02
C LEU A 94 7.56 -8.08 0.95
N ALA A 95 7.69 -9.36 0.55
CA ALA A 95 7.30 -10.49 1.38
C ALA A 95 8.14 -10.60 2.67
N ASP A 96 9.46 -10.40 2.59
CA ASP A 96 10.35 -10.46 3.76
C ASP A 96 10.16 -9.28 4.71
N ASN A 97 9.75 -8.13 4.18
CA ASN A 97 9.23 -6.99 4.95
C ASN A 97 7.86 -7.28 5.60
N GLY A 98 7.27 -8.45 5.34
CA GLY A 98 5.96 -8.86 5.83
C GLY A 98 4.80 -8.09 5.19
N LEU A 99 4.97 -7.61 3.95
CA LEU A 99 3.89 -7.09 3.11
C LEU A 99 3.36 -8.23 2.25
N ALA A 100 2.32 -8.90 2.76
CA ALA A 100 1.63 -10.00 2.08
C ALA A 100 0.45 -9.50 1.22
N HIS A 101 -0.22 -10.43 0.53
CA HIS A 101 -1.39 -10.15 -0.29
C HIS A 101 -2.49 -9.39 0.48
N LYS A 102 -2.96 -8.28 -0.12
CA LYS A 102 -3.91 -7.30 0.43
C LYS A 102 -3.40 -6.50 1.65
N SER A 103 -2.09 -6.44 1.86
CA SER A 103 -1.53 -5.55 2.89
C SER A 103 -1.82 -4.09 2.54
N VAL A 104 -2.12 -3.31 3.58
CA VAL A 104 -2.27 -1.86 3.49
C VAL A 104 -0.96 -1.21 3.92
N LEU A 105 -0.31 -0.55 2.97
CA LEU A 105 0.87 0.27 3.20
C LEU A 105 0.46 1.74 3.13
N ARG A 106 0.83 2.53 4.13
CA ARG A 106 0.71 3.98 4.07
C ARG A 106 2.05 4.62 4.34
N PHE A 107 2.27 5.76 3.71
CA PHE A 107 3.41 6.59 4.02
C PHE A 107 2.97 8.02 4.29
N ARG A 108 3.66 8.66 5.22
CA ARG A 108 3.45 10.06 5.59
C ARG A 108 4.77 10.80 5.42
N THR A 109 4.65 12.01 4.90
CA THR A 109 5.73 12.98 4.69
C THR A 109 5.45 14.15 5.63
N PRO A 110 5.94 14.14 6.89
CA PRO A 110 5.52 15.11 7.91
C PRO A 110 5.73 16.58 7.52
N GLU A 111 6.69 16.84 6.64
CA GLU A 111 7.03 18.16 6.10
C GLU A 111 6.17 18.58 4.90
N LEU A 112 5.33 17.70 4.35
CA LEU A 112 4.47 17.96 3.19
C LEU A 112 3.00 17.68 3.57
N ALA A 113 2.16 18.71 3.51
CA ALA A 113 0.76 18.68 3.97
C ALA A 113 -0.26 18.78 2.83
N GLY A 114 0.10 18.33 1.62
CA GLY A 114 -0.71 18.51 0.42
C GLY A 114 -0.79 19.96 -0.04
N LEU A 115 -1.63 20.22 -1.03
CA LEU A 115 -1.90 21.51 -1.63
C LEU A 115 -2.93 22.30 -0.81
N TYR A 116 -2.83 23.63 -0.91
CA TYR A 116 -3.79 24.60 -0.37
C TYR A 116 -4.05 24.52 1.14
N GLY A 117 -3.22 23.79 1.91
CA GLY A 117 -3.40 23.62 3.35
C GLY A 117 -4.58 22.72 3.73
N VAL A 118 -5.11 21.94 2.79
CA VAL A 118 -6.27 21.04 3.01
C VAL A 118 -5.91 19.56 2.80
N GLY A 119 -4.62 19.25 2.66
CA GLY A 119 -4.18 17.88 2.40
C GLY A 119 -4.59 17.37 1.03
N PHE A 120 -4.76 18.24 0.02
CA PHE A 120 -5.13 17.85 -1.34
C PHE A 120 -3.90 17.48 -2.16
#